data_AF-A0A8T3QB75-F1
#
_entry.id   AF-A0A8T3QB75-F1
#
_cell.length_a   1.000
_cell.length_b   1.000
_cell.length_c   1.000
_cell.angle_alpha   90.00
_cell.angle_beta   90.00
_cell.angle_gamma   90.00
#
_symmetry.space_group_name_H-M   'P 1'
#
loop_
_entity.id
_entity.type
_entity.pdbx_description
1 polymer ?
#
loop_
_entity_poly.entity_id
_entity_poly.type
_entity_poly.pdbx_seq_one_letter_code
_entity_poly.pdbx_strand_id
1 'polypeptide(L)'
;MKTKILLLILCLNLSSNVLAVSLTAKKKYPYSLITGDYGILSEEDLGHYNKTFTPKSFSKENRGGFYWQCFPRELVNITLEDMGYSSEDWGWTDTAADLNIKVYIKPNIIHHYYMRRAFPLATYQERFTRWHKLMAKQKYVCFGGEFDGKKTELENESQRQVYYWTFEKIKTKKGNDCLLGI
;
A
#
# COMPACT_ATOMS: atom_id res chain seq x y z
N MET A 1 -4.62 -23.04 54.03
CA MET A 1 -5.48 -21.97 53.47
C MET A 1 -4.65 -21.18 52.47
N LYS A 2 -5.21 -20.83 51.29
CA LYS A 2 -4.59 -20.04 50.20
C LYS A 2 -3.75 -20.81 49.17
N THR A 3 -4.30 -21.91 48.67
CA THR A 3 -3.98 -22.42 47.33
C THR A 3 -5.24 -22.22 46.49
N LYS A 4 -5.08 -21.79 45.24
CA LYS A 4 -6.11 -21.49 44.22
C LYS A 4 -6.46 -20.00 44.11
N ILE A 5 -6.60 -19.55 42.86
CA ILE A 5 -6.97 -18.20 42.37
C ILE A 5 -5.76 -17.29 42.07
N LEU A 6 -4.85 -17.71 41.19
CA LEU A 6 -4.03 -16.76 40.42
C LEU A 6 -3.53 -17.34 39.08
N LEU A 7 -4.38 -18.12 38.40
CA LEU A 7 -4.00 -18.81 37.15
C LEU A 7 -5.12 -18.80 36.09
N LEU A 8 -6.02 -17.83 36.16
CA LEU A 8 -7.16 -17.73 35.23
C LEU A 8 -7.40 -16.30 34.68
N ILE A 9 -6.36 -15.46 34.62
CA ILE A 9 -6.41 -14.13 33.96
C ILE A 9 -5.38 -14.06 32.80
N LEU A 10 -4.90 -15.21 32.34
CA LEU A 10 -3.87 -15.30 31.30
C LEU A 10 -4.30 -16.28 30.22
N CYS A 11 -5.35 -15.95 29.44
CA CYS A 11 -5.66 -16.55 28.14
C CYS A 11 -6.88 -15.95 27.42
N LEU A 12 -7.48 -14.86 27.91
CA LEU A 12 -8.31 -13.99 27.07
C LEU A 12 -7.42 -12.99 26.32
N ASN A 13 -6.37 -13.50 25.67
CA ASN A 13 -5.98 -12.93 24.40
C ASN A 13 -7.12 -13.29 23.43
N LEU A 14 -8.23 -12.56 23.55
CA LEU A 14 -9.09 -12.27 22.41
C LEU A 14 -8.17 -11.55 21.42
N SER A 15 -7.34 -12.32 20.71
CA SER A 15 -6.88 -11.96 19.40
C SER A 15 -8.15 -11.62 18.67
N SER A 16 -8.42 -10.31 18.59
CA SER A 16 -9.42 -9.77 17.70
C SER A 16 -9.02 -10.34 16.37
N ASN A 17 -9.67 -11.44 15.99
CA ASN A 17 -9.59 -12.00 14.67
C ASN A 17 -10.20 -10.89 13.85
N VAL A 18 -9.33 -10.00 13.39
CA VAL A 18 -9.67 -8.99 12.43
C VAL A 18 -10.21 -9.79 11.28
N LEU A 19 -11.54 -9.74 11.14
CA LEU A 19 -12.26 -10.61 10.24
C LEU A 19 -11.70 -10.29 8.86
N ALA A 20 -11.01 -11.25 8.28
CA ALA A 20 -10.66 -11.21 6.87
C ALA A 20 -11.93 -10.86 6.09
N VAL A 21 -11.79 -10.14 4.98
CA VAL A 21 -12.93 -9.79 4.12
C VAL A 21 -13.83 -11.01 3.94
N SER A 22 -15.13 -10.83 4.18
CA SER A 22 -16.11 -11.92 4.10
C SER A 22 -16.05 -12.61 2.73
N LEU A 23 -16.30 -13.92 2.70
CA LEU A 23 -16.35 -14.67 1.44
C LEU A 23 -17.38 -14.05 0.47
N THR A 24 -18.49 -13.53 1.00
CA THR A 24 -19.51 -12.80 0.25
C THR A 24 -18.95 -11.56 -0.43
N ALA A 25 -18.19 -10.73 0.29
CA ALA A 25 -17.56 -9.54 -0.29
C ALA A 25 -16.51 -9.90 -1.35
N LYS A 26 -15.70 -10.96 -1.13
CA LYS A 26 -14.76 -11.45 -2.15
C LYS A 26 -15.47 -11.96 -3.42
N LYS A 27 -16.63 -12.60 -3.27
CA LYS A 27 -17.45 -13.03 -4.43
C LYS A 27 -18.07 -11.84 -5.17
N LYS A 28 -18.49 -10.81 -4.45
CA LYS A 28 -19.07 -9.58 -5.02
C LYS A 28 -18.02 -8.73 -5.75
N TYR A 29 -16.78 -8.75 -5.27
CA TYR A 29 -15.64 -7.97 -5.78
C TYR A 29 -14.43 -8.85 -6.12
N PRO A 30 -14.56 -9.80 -7.08
CA PRO A 30 -13.59 -10.88 -7.27
C PRO A 30 -12.24 -10.43 -7.82
N TYR A 31 -12.16 -9.23 -8.38
CA TYR A 31 -10.97 -8.72 -9.06
C TYR A 31 -10.38 -7.48 -8.39
N SER A 32 -10.96 -6.96 -7.31
CA SER A 32 -10.49 -5.74 -6.65
C SER A 32 -9.24 -5.95 -5.80
N LEU A 33 -8.87 -7.21 -5.51
CA LEU A 33 -7.75 -7.59 -4.66
C LEU A 33 -6.92 -8.69 -5.33
N ILE A 34 -5.62 -8.46 -5.47
CA ILE A 34 -4.69 -9.40 -6.15
C ILE A 34 -4.03 -10.37 -5.16
N THR A 35 -3.81 -9.95 -3.91
CA THR A 35 -3.11 -10.74 -2.87
C THR A 35 -4.07 -11.16 -1.74
N GLY A 36 -3.56 -11.72 -0.64
CA GLY A 36 -4.37 -11.83 0.59
C GLY A 36 -4.70 -10.46 1.18
N ASP A 37 -5.84 -10.31 1.87
CA ASP A 37 -6.24 -9.06 2.55
C ASP A 37 -5.69 -8.94 3.99
N TYR A 38 -5.36 -10.07 4.62
CA TYR A 38 -4.84 -10.15 5.99
C TYR A 38 -5.70 -9.44 7.07
N GLY A 39 -7.00 -9.29 6.82
CA GLY A 39 -7.93 -8.54 7.66
C GLY A 39 -7.77 -7.03 7.60
N ILE A 40 -7.02 -6.46 6.66
CA ILE A 40 -6.84 -5.00 6.60
C ILE A 40 -7.98 -4.31 5.84
N LEU A 41 -8.50 -4.98 4.82
CA LEU A 41 -9.50 -4.42 3.92
C LEU A 41 -10.93 -4.73 4.41
N SER A 42 -11.84 -3.81 4.17
CA SER A 42 -13.28 -3.96 4.34
C SER A 42 -13.97 -4.24 3.00
N GLU A 43 -15.26 -4.58 3.02
CA GLU A 43 -16.07 -4.67 1.80
C GLU A 43 -16.10 -3.34 1.03
N GLU A 44 -16.15 -2.21 1.76
CA GLU A 44 -16.13 -0.88 1.16
C GLU A 44 -14.83 -0.62 0.38
N ASP A 45 -13.67 -1.02 0.92
CA ASP A 45 -12.40 -0.85 0.20
C ASP A 45 -12.41 -1.62 -1.13
N LEU A 46 -12.96 -2.85 -1.13
CA LEU A 46 -13.06 -3.66 -2.35
C LEU A 46 -14.06 -3.08 -3.36
N GLY A 47 -15.13 -2.45 -2.87
CA GLY A 47 -16.14 -1.80 -3.70
C GLY A 47 -15.79 -0.38 -4.16
N HIS A 48 -14.75 0.25 -3.60
CA HIS A 48 -14.40 1.64 -3.86
C HIS A 48 -14.20 1.91 -5.36
N TYR A 49 -13.38 1.09 -6.02
CA TYR A 49 -13.08 1.26 -7.45
C TYR A 49 -14.25 0.84 -8.36
N ASN A 50 -15.12 -0.05 -7.90
CA ASN A 50 -16.28 -0.53 -8.66
C ASN A 50 -17.34 0.53 -8.95
N LYS A 51 -17.33 1.67 -8.24
CA LYS A 51 -18.25 2.78 -8.50
C LYS A 51 -17.97 3.47 -9.84
N THR A 52 -16.71 3.48 -10.27
CA THR A 52 -16.27 4.20 -11.47
C THR A 52 -15.81 3.25 -12.56
N PHE A 53 -15.29 2.07 -12.18
CA PHE A 53 -14.77 1.10 -13.13
C PHE A 53 -14.98 -0.32 -12.60
N THR A 54 -15.52 -1.24 -13.40
CA THR A 54 -15.59 -2.66 -13.02
C THR A 54 -14.20 -3.28 -13.17
N PRO A 55 -13.48 -3.62 -12.08
CA PRO A 55 -12.16 -4.20 -12.19
C PRO A 55 -12.24 -5.52 -12.95
N LYS A 56 -11.34 -5.71 -13.90
CA LYS A 56 -11.19 -6.97 -14.62
C LYS A 56 -10.14 -7.83 -13.92
N SER A 57 -10.18 -9.13 -14.17
CA SER A 57 -9.10 -10.04 -13.73
C SER A 57 -7.74 -9.45 -14.05
N PHE A 58 -6.86 -9.41 -13.04
CA PHE A 58 -5.55 -8.82 -13.19
C PHE A 58 -4.73 -9.59 -14.24
N SER A 59 -4.20 -8.85 -15.20
CA SER A 59 -3.26 -9.34 -16.19
C SER A 59 -2.06 -8.42 -16.22
N LYS A 60 -0.86 -9.01 -16.18
CA LYS A 60 0.40 -8.30 -16.27
C LYS A 60 0.62 -7.60 -17.62
N GLU A 61 -0.22 -7.92 -18.62
CA GLU A 61 -0.17 -7.32 -19.96
C GLU A 61 -1.18 -6.17 -20.15
N ASN A 62 -2.17 -6.03 -19.27
CA ASN A 62 -3.25 -5.06 -19.42
C ASN A 62 -3.10 -3.92 -18.41
N ARG A 63 -2.87 -2.69 -18.89
CA ARG A 63 -2.75 -1.48 -18.06
C ARG A 63 -4.12 -0.93 -17.65
N GLY A 64 -4.14 -0.06 -16.63
CA GLY A 64 -5.28 0.79 -16.28
C GLY A 64 -6.30 0.22 -15.30
N GLY A 65 -6.01 -0.94 -14.68
CA GLY A 65 -6.88 -1.49 -13.63
C GLY A 65 -6.47 -1.00 -12.25
N PHE A 66 -7.45 -0.65 -11.42
CA PHE A 66 -7.26 -0.29 -10.01
C PHE A 66 -7.42 -1.51 -9.11
N TYR A 67 -6.42 -1.76 -8.27
CA TYR A 67 -6.33 -2.97 -7.46
C TYR A 67 -5.78 -2.68 -6.08
N TRP A 68 -6.25 -3.45 -5.10
CA TRP A 68 -5.60 -3.61 -3.81
C TRP A 68 -4.56 -4.73 -3.84
N GLN A 69 -3.43 -4.48 -3.19
CA GLN A 69 -2.41 -5.48 -2.88
C GLN A 69 -1.91 -5.25 -1.46
N CYS A 70 -1.69 -6.32 -0.71
CA CYS A 70 -1.22 -6.28 0.66
C CYS A 70 0.03 -7.14 0.82
N PHE A 71 1.00 -6.61 1.56
CA PHE A 71 2.34 -7.17 1.68
C PHE A 71 2.80 -7.21 3.13
N PRO A 72 3.69 -8.15 3.51
CA PRO A 72 4.42 -8.07 4.76
C PRO A 72 5.17 -6.74 4.85
N ARG A 73 5.11 -6.08 6.01
CA ARG A 73 5.71 -4.75 6.19
C ARG A 73 7.22 -4.78 5.95
N GLU A 74 7.92 -5.84 6.31
CA GLU A 74 9.37 -5.92 6.08
C GLU A 74 9.78 -5.84 4.61
N LEU A 75 8.88 -6.15 3.66
CA LEU A 75 9.17 -6.09 2.23
C LEU A 75 8.99 -4.69 1.63
N VAL A 76 8.44 -3.75 2.41
CA VAL A 76 8.09 -2.41 1.93
C VAL A 76 9.17 -1.41 2.30
N ASN A 77 9.67 -0.70 1.31
CA ASN A 77 10.52 0.46 1.47
C ASN A 77 9.79 1.71 0.96
N ILE A 78 9.84 2.79 1.74
CA ILE A 78 9.35 4.10 1.31
C ILE A 78 10.55 5.03 1.31
N THR A 79 10.75 5.75 0.22
CA THR A 79 11.84 6.72 0.07
C THR A 79 11.28 8.06 -0.34
N LEU A 80 11.88 9.13 0.18
CA LEU A 80 11.62 10.50 -0.20
C LEU A 80 12.91 11.07 -0.76
N GLU A 81 12.86 11.55 -1.99
CA GLU A 81 14.00 12.15 -2.69
C GLU A 81 13.65 13.60 -3.05
N ASP A 82 14.51 14.54 -2.64
CA ASP A 82 14.45 15.90 -3.16
C ASP A 82 15.04 15.88 -4.57
N MET A 83 14.22 16.25 -5.56
CA MET A 83 14.63 16.23 -6.96
C MET A 83 15.47 17.45 -7.35
N GLY A 84 15.61 18.45 -6.46
CA GLY A 84 16.42 19.64 -6.68
C GLY A 84 15.86 20.61 -7.73
N TYR A 85 14.67 20.35 -8.28
CA TYR A 85 14.02 21.27 -9.20
C TYR A 85 13.42 22.45 -8.42
N SER A 86 13.86 23.67 -8.76
CA SER A 86 13.18 24.89 -8.34
C SER A 86 11.74 24.84 -8.86
N SER A 87 10.78 25.03 -7.97
CA SER A 87 9.36 24.96 -8.26
C SER A 87 8.76 26.32 -8.63
N GLU A 88 9.60 27.32 -8.92
CA GLU A 88 9.17 28.66 -9.33
C GLU A 88 8.27 28.59 -10.58
N ASP A 89 8.59 27.72 -11.54
CA ASP A 89 7.76 27.47 -12.74
C ASP A 89 6.38 26.85 -12.40
N TRP A 90 6.22 26.31 -11.20
CA TRP A 90 5.03 25.62 -10.69
C TRP A 90 4.29 26.47 -9.64
N GLY A 91 4.80 27.67 -9.33
CA GLY A 91 4.25 28.58 -8.34
C GLY A 91 4.39 28.10 -6.90
N TRP A 92 5.34 27.21 -6.60
CA TRP A 92 5.65 26.83 -5.22
C TRP A 92 6.91 27.54 -4.72
N THR A 93 7.09 27.55 -3.41
CA THR A 93 8.23 28.20 -2.73
C THR A 93 9.28 27.18 -2.24
N ASP A 94 9.13 25.91 -2.60
CA ASP A 94 9.90 24.77 -2.06
C ASP A 94 10.22 23.77 -3.17
N THR A 95 11.30 22.99 -3.07
CA THR A 95 11.71 22.08 -4.16
C THR A 95 10.68 21.00 -4.45
N ALA A 96 10.62 20.55 -5.70
CA ALA A 96 9.84 19.36 -6.05
C ALA A 96 10.53 18.11 -5.49
N ALA A 97 9.76 17.21 -4.90
CA ALA A 97 10.26 15.95 -4.39
C ALA A 97 9.52 14.77 -5.04
N ASP A 98 10.11 13.59 -4.91
CA ASP A 98 9.52 12.32 -5.31
C ASP A 98 9.39 11.38 -4.11
N LEU A 99 8.19 10.81 -3.95
CA LEU A 99 7.86 9.90 -2.87
C LEU A 99 7.59 8.51 -3.47
N ASN A 100 8.48 7.57 -3.23
CA ASN A 100 8.44 6.26 -3.86
C ASN A 100 8.15 5.17 -2.85
N ILE A 101 7.35 4.18 -3.25
CA ILE A 101 7.13 2.95 -2.47
C ILE A 101 7.62 1.77 -3.32
N LYS A 102 8.60 1.03 -2.80
CA LYS A 102 9.09 -0.21 -3.42
C LYS A 102 8.73 -1.40 -2.53
N VAL A 103 8.18 -2.45 -3.12
CA VAL A 103 7.90 -3.71 -2.45
C VAL A 103 8.73 -4.82 -3.07
N TYR A 104 9.63 -5.40 -2.28
CA TYR A 104 10.57 -6.43 -2.72
C TYR A 104 9.99 -7.82 -2.47
N ILE A 105 9.36 -8.42 -3.48
CA ILE A 105 8.69 -9.73 -3.34
C ILE A 105 9.72 -10.87 -3.39
N LYS A 106 10.69 -10.74 -4.28
CA LYS A 106 11.82 -11.65 -4.50
C LYS A 106 13.02 -10.82 -4.95
N PRO A 107 14.25 -11.35 -4.93
CA PRO A 107 15.45 -10.62 -5.38
C PRO A 107 15.29 -9.98 -6.78
N ASN A 108 14.47 -10.58 -7.64
CA ASN A 108 14.23 -10.15 -9.02
C ASN A 108 12.80 -9.65 -9.29
N ILE A 109 11.95 -9.44 -8.27
CA ILE A 109 10.57 -8.94 -8.46
C ILE A 109 10.30 -7.78 -7.51
N ILE A 110 10.03 -6.62 -8.09
CA ILE A 110 9.72 -5.38 -7.38
C ILE A 110 8.36 -4.86 -7.83
N HIS A 111 7.52 -4.43 -6.88
CA HIS A 111 6.39 -3.56 -7.18
C HIS A 111 6.79 -2.14 -6.79
N HIS A 112 6.76 -1.23 -7.77
CA HIS A 112 7.11 0.17 -7.57
C HIS A 112 5.84 1.00 -7.71
N TYR A 113 5.39 1.57 -6.59
CA TYR A 113 4.32 2.55 -6.59
C TYR A 113 4.90 3.95 -6.62
N TYR A 114 4.56 4.70 -7.66
CA TYR A 114 4.95 6.08 -7.84
C TYR A 114 3.72 6.99 -7.71
N MET A 115 3.96 8.27 -7.42
CA MET A 115 2.87 9.23 -7.24
C MET A 115 2.45 9.82 -8.58
N ARG A 116 1.14 9.98 -8.82
CA ARG A 116 0.64 10.55 -10.08
C ARG A 116 1.12 11.99 -10.33
N ARG A 117 1.42 12.74 -9.27
CA ARG A 117 1.79 14.15 -9.32
C ARG A 117 3.02 14.38 -8.45
N ALA A 118 3.89 15.28 -8.86
CA ALA A 118 4.88 15.86 -7.95
C ALA A 118 4.17 16.76 -6.93
N PHE A 119 4.72 16.86 -5.74
CA PHE A 119 4.29 17.80 -4.70
C PHE A 119 5.53 18.50 -4.11
N PRO A 120 5.34 19.66 -3.45
CA PRO A 120 6.42 20.30 -2.69
C PRO A 120 7.03 19.34 -1.67
N LEU A 121 8.35 19.44 -1.45
CA LEU A 121 9.10 18.60 -0.50
C LEU A 121 8.44 18.56 0.87
N ALA A 122 8.05 19.71 1.43
CA ALA A 122 7.36 19.78 2.72
C ALA A 122 6.09 18.90 2.77
N THR A 123 5.28 18.92 1.70
CA THR A 123 4.05 18.09 1.62
C THR A 123 4.40 16.60 1.64
N TYR A 124 5.46 16.19 0.95
CA TYR A 124 5.90 14.80 0.97
C TYR A 124 6.62 14.39 2.25
N GLN A 125 7.32 15.30 2.93
CA GLN A 125 7.91 15.03 4.25
C GLN A 125 6.83 14.71 5.29
N GLU A 126 5.72 15.45 5.28
CA GLU A 126 4.57 15.19 6.15
C GLU A 126 3.98 13.80 5.89
N ARG A 127 3.74 13.46 4.62
CA ARG A 127 3.19 12.16 4.21
C ARG A 127 4.15 11.01 4.51
N PHE A 128 5.43 11.18 4.20
CA PHE A 128 6.49 10.21 4.52
C PHE A 128 6.48 9.90 6.03
N THR A 129 6.48 10.93 6.87
CA THR A 129 6.43 10.79 8.33
C THR A 129 5.15 10.08 8.78
N ARG A 130 4.00 10.48 8.24
CA ARG A 130 2.70 9.88 8.55
C ARG A 130 2.65 8.40 8.16
N TRP A 131 3.10 8.03 6.97
CA TRP A 131 3.09 6.65 6.49
C TRP A 131 4.05 5.76 7.28
N HIS A 132 5.23 6.28 7.65
CA HIS A 132 6.11 5.58 8.58
C HIS A 132 5.43 5.31 9.93
N LYS A 133 4.73 6.29 10.50
CA LYS A 133 3.96 6.12 11.74
C LYS A 133 2.81 5.13 11.57
N LEU A 134 2.08 5.20 10.46
CA LEU A 134 0.95 4.32 10.15
C LEU A 134 1.39 2.86 10.06
N MET A 135 2.52 2.62 9.38
CA MET A 135 3.08 1.29 9.21
C MET A 135 3.89 0.78 10.39
N ALA A 136 4.29 1.65 11.32
CA ALA A 136 5.11 1.25 12.47
C ALA A 136 4.41 0.14 13.27
N LYS A 137 5.14 -0.94 13.56
CA LYS A 137 4.63 -2.12 14.29
C LYS A 137 3.44 -2.81 13.61
N GLN A 138 3.24 -2.63 12.30
CA GLN A 138 2.26 -3.38 11.51
C GLN A 138 2.92 -4.59 10.87
N LYS A 139 2.23 -5.74 10.86
CA LYS A 139 2.71 -6.95 10.17
C LYS A 139 2.50 -6.88 8.66
N TYR A 140 1.39 -6.29 8.24
CA TYR A 140 1.01 -6.15 6.84
C TYR A 140 0.57 -4.71 6.56
N VAL A 141 0.71 -4.30 5.30
CA VAL A 141 0.23 -3.02 4.77
C VAL A 141 -0.39 -3.27 3.40
N CYS A 142 -1.47 -2.57 3.08
CA CYS A 142 -2.14 -2.63 1.80
C CYS A 142 -1.96 -1.33 1.03
N PHE A 143 -1.76 -1.46 -0.28
CA PHE A 143 -1.68 -0.39 -1.25
C PHE A 143 -2.78 -0.55 -2.29
N GLY A 144 -3.52 0.53 -2.52
CA GLY A 144 -4.44 0.69 -3.62
C GLY A 144 -3.76 1.53 -4.70
N GLY A 145 -3.85 1.09 -5.95
CA GLY A 145 -3.25 1.80 -7.07
C GLY A 145 -3.66 1.26 -8.42
N GLU A 146 -3.39 2.05 -9.46
CA GLU A 146 -3.59 1.70 -10.86
C GLU A 146 -2.37 0.95 -11.39
N PHE A 147 -2.56 -0.12 -12.17
CA PHE A 147 -1.44 -0.83 -12.80
C PHE A 147 -1.00 -0.14 -14.10
N ASP A 148 0.25 0.30 -14.16
CA ASP A 148 0.80 1.04 -15.31
C ASP A 148 1.63 0.17 -16.26
N GLY A 149 2.00 -1.04 -15.81
CA GLY A 149 2.70 -2.02 -16.62
C GLY A 149 3.90 -2.62 -15.92
N LYS A 150 4.74 -3.29 -16.71
CA LYS A 150 5.94 -3.96 -16.22
C LYS A 150 7.13 -3.63 -17.13
N LYS A 151 8.33 -3.63 -16.56
CA LYS A 151 9.60 -3.51 -17.29
C LYS A 151 10.63 -4.45 -16.70
N THR A 152 11.52 -4.93 -17.55
CA THR A 152 12.76 -5.57 -17.08
C THR A 152 13.83 -4.49 -16.95
N GLU A 153 14.35 -4.31 -15.74
CA GLU A 153 15.46 -3.40 -15.45
C GLU A 153 16.74 -4.19 -15.17
N LEU A 154 17.88 -3.58 -15.51
CA LEU A 154 19.20 -4.11 -15.19
C LEU A 154 19.76 -3.29 -14.03
N GLU A 155 20.05 -3.94 -12.91
CA GLU A 155 20.65 -3.31 -11.73
C GLU A 155 21.79 -4.20 -11.25
N ASN A 156 23.02 -3.67 -11.25
CA ASN A 156 24.23 -4.41 -10.86
C ASN A 156 24.35 -5.77 -11.56
N GLU A 157 24.23 -5.77 -12.90
CA GLU A 157 24.31 -6.96 -13.76
C GLU A 157 23.21 -8.02 -13.54
N SER A 158 22.26 -7.76 -12.64
CA SER A 158 21.11 -8.62 -12.37
C SER A 158 19.84 -8.07 -13.01
N GLN A 159 19.11 -8.91 -13.74
CA GLN A 159 17.80 -8.56 -14.29
C GLN A 159 16.73 -8.60 -13.21
N ARG A 160 15.93 -7.52 -13.13
CA ARG A 160 14.79 -7.39 -12.23
C ARG A 160 13.51 -7.11 -13.02
N GLN A 161 12.44 -7.81 -12.69
CA GLN A 161 11.11 -7.47 -13.17
C GLN A 161 10.49 -6.45 -12.22
N VAL A 162 10.21 -5.25 -12.75
CA VAL A 162 9.53 -4.19 -12.03
C VAL A 162 8.09 -4.08 -12.54
N TYR A 163 7.13 -4.10 -11.61
CA TYR A 163 5.72 -3.80 -11.86
C TYR A 163 5.44 -2.40 -11.36
N TYR A 164 5.02 -1.49 -12.24
CA TYR A 164 4.74 -0.10 -11.88
C TYR A 164 3.26 0.10 -11.59
N TRP A 165 3.04 0.94 -10.59
CA TRP A 165 1.72 1.27 -10.11
C TRP A 165 1.62 2.76 -9.81
N THR A 166 0.52 3.38 -10.19
CA THR A 166 0.20 4.74 -9.75
C THR A 166 -0.47 4.60 -8.39
N PHE A 167 0.20 5.09 -7.36
CA PHE A 167 -0.25 5.03 -5.98
C PHE A 167 -1.51 5.89 -5.78
N GLU A 168 -2.50 5.35 -5.07
CA GLU A 168 -3.69 6.08 -4.64
C GLU A 168 -3.83 6.10 -3.11
N LYS A 169 -3.71 4.93 -2.47
CA LYS A 169 -4.07 4.76 -1.06
C LYS A 169 -3.19 3.78 -0.31
N ILE A 170 -2.92 4.06 0.96
CA ILE A 170 -2.29 3.16 1.91
C ILE A 170 -3.28 2.80 3.02
N LYS A 171 -3.30 1.52 3.44
CA LYS A 171 -4.12 1.05 4.54
C LYS A 171 -3.38 0.04 5.42
N THR A 172 -3.59 0.16 6.72
CA THR A 172 -3.11 -0.78 7.74
C THR A 172 -4.26 -1.07 8.72
N LYS A 173 -4.03 -1.94 9.71
CA LYS A 173 -5.02 -2.14 10.78
C LYS A 173 -5.21 -0.91 11.66
N LYS A 174 -4.25 0.02 11.67
CA LYS A 174 -4.31 1.26 12.47
C LYS A 174 -5.11 2.37 11.79
N GLY A 175 -5.33 2.29 10.48
CA GLY A 175 -5.96 3.37 9.73
C GLY A 175 -5.56 3.37 8.26
N ASN A 176 -5.93 4.44 7.56
CA ASN A 176 -5.64 4.65 6.14
C ASN A 176 -5.16 6.09 5.90
N ASP A 177 -4.57 6.31 4.74
CA ASP A 177 -4.28 7.65 4.20
C ASP A 177 -4.37 7.60 2.67
N CYS A 178 -4.83 8.69 2.06
CA CYS A 178 -5.04 8.80 0.60
C CYS A 178 -4.13 9.90 0.03
N LEU A 179 -3.59 9.70 -1.17
CA LEU A 179 -2.77 10.71 -1.85
C LEU A 179 -3.57 11.97 -2.21
N LEU A 180 -4.85 11.83 -2.50
CA LEU A 180 -5.70 12.94 -2.96
C LEU A 180 -6.51 13.62 -1.85
N GLY A 181 -6.38 13.19 -0.58
CA GLY A 181 -7.10 13.83 0.54
C GLY A 181 -8.63 13.84 0.41
N ILE A 182 -9.20 12.94 -0.39
CA ILE A 182 -10.64 12.71 -0.54
C ILE A 182 -11.08 11.55 0.35
#